data_AF-A0A814XX67-F1
#
_entry.id   AF-A0A814XX67-F1
#
_cell.length_a   1.000
_cell.length_b   1.000
_cell.length_c   1.000
_cell.angle_alpha   90.00
_cell.angle_beta   90.00
_cell.angle_gamma   90.00
#
_symmetry.space_group_name_H-M   'P 1'
#
loop_
_entity.id
_entity.type
_entity.pdbx_description
1 polymer ?
#
loop_
_entity_poly.entity_id
_entity_poly.type
_entity_poly.pdbx_seq_one_letter_code
_entity_poly.pdbx_strand_id
1 'polypeptide(L)'
;MYKDNTIWTAVFYADKTAINNLVDIDPDIIHTRGAVGECPIHMLFLYGSDAHLEIARDLIIRFPFIVTQIYNKPIYYGENILHIAIVKRYTTMVECLLSNEHLESYRQQLLTATATGDFFKIGRPSYYGETPLGFACCTNQWDMVEILLKYGADMDATDSNGNTILHMLVIRNLPEIYAKFKARWIEQQASNDNDKTSGSTSTKQTKLWNRLNKDGFTPLTLAADISQSKMLSWLLYERKKIQWSYGNVSCLLHPLDQLDRDFHDAYILLVHPIIISLIDKKWKYFAYRILIRRFLITFLYLLVFLGTTILQQTRPETTSRKKDKKTASIHGTYSNVSRQITCLEGYISSIKQCFLGLLGDFDIDHYAGGQYPKTSITLLIFYIVIITILLLNLLIAMMGDTYADVKKSATKLWHLERARTALDLESGIAKSERYLTNNKYWVDVQGKPYLQVEQVKNDLSDSMNDKENDD
;
A
#
# COMPACT_ATOMS: atom_id res chain seq x y z
N MET A 1 -11.83 -5.13 -56.33
CA MET A 1 -12.69 -3.95 -56.08
C MET A 1 -12.63 -3.63 -54.59
N TYR A 2 -11.59 -2.94 -54.14
CA TYR A 2 -11.52 -2.41 -52.77
C TYR A 2 -12.27 -1.09 -52.77
N LYS A 3 -13.40 -1.04 -52.06
CA LYS A 3 -14.39 0.04 -52.22
C LYS A 3 -14.17 1.26 -51.34
N ASP A 4 -13.14 1.28 -50.51
CA ASP A 4 -12.74 2.47 -49.74
C ASP A 4 -11.22 2.65 -49.83
N ASN A 5 -10.79 3.46 -50.80
CA ASN A 5 -9.39 3.88 -51.04
C ASN A 5 -8.96 4.91 -49.98
N THR A 6 -9.15 4.58 -48.70
CA THR A 6 -8.81 5.45 -47.58
C THR A 6 -7.39 5.17 -47.13
N ILE A 7 -6.69 6.19 -46.63
CA ILE A 7 -5.36 6.00 -46.06
C ILE A 7 -5.37 4.96 -44.94
N TRP A 8 -6.46 4.82 -44.20
CA TRP A 8 -6.61 3.86 -43.11
C TRP A 8 -6.59 2.40 -43.57
N THR A 9 -7.23 2.07 -44.71
CA THR A 9 -7.17 0.70 -45.25
C THR A 9 -5.77 0.39 -45.78
N ALA A 10 -5.12 1.36 -46.44
CA ALA A 10 -3.75 1.20 -46.91
C ALA A 10 -2.74 1.02 -45.75
N VAL A 11 -2.89 1.78 -44.66
CA VAL A 11 -2.09 1.65 -43.43
C VAL A 11 -2.34 0.32 -42.74
N PHE A 12 -3.59 -0.16 -42.69
CA PHE A 12 -3.92 -1.45 -42.08
C PHE A 12 -3.27 -2.65 -42.78
N TYR A 13 -3.17 -2.61 -44.11
CA TYR A 13 -2.55 -3.67 -44.90
C TYR A 13 -1.04 -3.48 -45.16
N ALA A 14 -0.43 -2.43 -44.62
CA ALA A 14 0.96 -2.04 -44.91
C ALA A 14 1.28 -1.93 -46.41
N ASP A 15 0.34 -1.44 -47.24
CA ASP A 15 0.59 -1.25 -48.67
C ASP A 15 1.35 0.05 -48.93
N LYS A 16 2.68 -0.07 -49.01
CA LYS A 16 3.60 1.05 -49.28
C LYS A 16 3.26 1.79 -50.57
N THR A 17 2.84 1.09 -51.63
CA THR A 17 2.56 1.71 -52.93
C THR A 17 1.29 2.52 -52.91
N ALA A 18 0.23 1.99 -52.30
CA ALA A 18 -1.02 2.70 -52.11
C ALA A 18 -0.83 3.96 -51.24
N ILE A 19 -0.05 3.86 -50.15
CA ILE A 19 0.23 5.00 -49.28
C ILE A 19 1.00 6.08 -50.04
N ASN A 20 2.07 5.73 -50.76
CA ASN A 20 2.85 6.71 -51.52
C ASN A 20 2.00 7.41 -52.60
N ASN A 21 1.19 6.64 -53.34
CA ASN A 21 0.30 7.21 -54.36
C ASN A 21 -0.72 8.19 -53.75
N LEU A 22 -1.31 7.85 -52.60
CA LEU A 22 -2.26 8.74 -51.91
C LEU A 22 -1.59 10.01 -51.39
N VAL A 23 -0.38 9.89 -50.84
CA VAL A 23 0.40 11.02 -50.32
C VAL A 23 0.94 11.92 -51.44
N ASP A 24 1.22 11.35 -52.62
CA ASP A 24 1.61 12.12 -53.81
C ASP A 24 0.45 12.94 -54.38
N ILE A 25 -0.78 12.45 -54.25
CA ILE A 25 -2.00 13.15 -54.68
C ILE A 25 -2.36 14.25 -53.69
N ASP A 26 -2.35 13.94 -52.39
CA ASP A 26 -2.70 14.87 -51.31
C ASP A 26 -1.77 14.69 -50.10
N PRO A 27 -0.77 15.56 -49.92
CA PRO A 27 0.14 15.50 -48.77
C PRO A 27 -0.56 15.68 -47.42
N ASP A 28 -1.69 16.39 -47.36
CA ASP A 28 -2.40 16.66 -46.09
C ASP A 28 -3.12 15.42 -45.55
N ILE A 29 -3.24 14.37 -46.36
CA ILE A 29 -3.89 13.12 -45.96
C ILE A 29 -3.19 12.44 -44.77
N ILE A 30 -1.89 12.72 -44.57
CA ILE A 30 -1.10 12.24 -43.41
C ILE A 30 -1.54 12.87 -42.08
N HIS A 31 -2.26 14.00 -42.15
CA HIS A 31 -2.80 14.70 -40.99
C HIS A 31 -4.25 14.33 -40.71
N THR A 32 -4.85 13.44 -41.50
CA THR A 32 -6.21 12.92 -41.24
C THR A 32 -6.28 12.34 -39.83
N ARG A 33 -7.38 12.65 -39.14
CA ARG A 33 -7.61 12.20 -37.76
C ARG A 33 -8.66 11.11 -37.71
N GLY A 34 -8.33 10.04 -37.00
CA GLY A 34 -9.27 8.95 -36.76
C GLY A 34 -10.25 9.26 -35.63
N ALA A 35 -11.01 8.24 -35.23
CA ALA A 35 -12.09 8.39 -34.24
C ALA A 35 -11.58 8.83 -32.86
N VAL A 36 -10.35 8.42 -32.51
CA VAL A 36 -9.70 8.67 -31.23
C VAL A 36 -8.62 9.76 -31.35
N GLY A 37 -8.56 10.48 -32.48
CA GLY A 37 -7.61 11.56 -32.69
C GLY A 37 -6.21 11.09 -33.09
N GLU A 38 -6.06 9.81 -33.42
CA GLU A 38 -4.87 9.21 -34.00
C GLU A 38 -4.56 9.78 -35.39
N CYS A 39 -3.30 9.62 -35.80
CA CYS A 39 -2.83 9.92 -37.15
C CYS A 39 -2.41 8.61 -37.81
N PRO A 40 -2.36 8.53 -39.14
CA PRO A 40 -1.83 7.36 -39.86
C PRO A 40 -0.50 6.83 -39.29
N ILE A 41 0.42 7.72 -38.91
CA ILE A 41 1.70 7.36 -38.29
C ILE A 41 1.56 6.67 -36.93
N HIS A 42 0.59 7.07 -36.11
CA HIS A 42 0.33 6.42 -34.83
C HIS A 42 -0.12 4.97 -35.04
N MET A 43 -0.93 4.72 -36.08
CA MET A 43 -1.38 3.38 -36.42
C MET A 43 -0.27 2.51 -37.01
N LEU A 44 0.63 3.08 -37.83
CA LEU A 44 1.82 2.37 -38.31
C LEU A 44 2.69 1.85 -37.14
N PHE A 45 2.94 2.69 -36.14
CA PHE A 45 3.65 2.30 -34.93
C PHE A 45 2.85 1.33 -34.05
N LEU A 46 1.52 1.43 -34.02
CA LEU A 46 0.69 0.55 -33.20
C LEU A 46 0.62 -0.88 -33.74
N TYR A 47 0.49 -1.04 -35.07
CA TYR A 47 0.46 -2.35 -35.75
C TYR A 47 1.84 -3.00 -35.74
N GLY A 48 2.87 -2.23 -36.10
CA GLY A 48 4.23 -2.58 -35.72
C GLY A 48 4.85 -3.81 -36.39
N SER A 49 4.34 -4.24 -37.54
CA SER A 49 5.09 -5.19 -38.38
C SER A 49 6.28 -4.48 -39.04
N ASP A 50 7.29 -5.24 -39.46
CA ASP A 50 8.49 -4.69 -40.09
C ASP A 50 8.15 -3.80 -41.31
N ALA A 51 7.16 -4.23 -42.11
CA ALA A 51 6.66 -3.44 -43.24
C ALA A 51 6.05 -2.09 -42.81
N HIS A 52 5.29 -2.05 -41.71
CA HIS A 52 4.74 -0.80 -41.19
C HIS A 52 5.84 0.14 -40.69
N LEU A 53 6.88 -0.41 -40.03
CA LEU A 53 8.01 0.36 -39.52
C LEU A 53 8.90 0.92 -40.65
N GLU A 54 9.09 0.18 -41.74
CA GLU A 54 9.76 0.68 -42.94
C GLU A 54 8.98 1.83 -43.59
N ILE A 55 7.66 1.66 -43.76
CA ILE A 55 6.79 2.72 -44.28
C ILE A 55 6.84 3.95 -43.37
N ALA A 56 6.79 3.76 -42.06
CA ALA A 56 6.89 4.84 -41.09
C ALA A 56 8.21 5.60 -41.23
N ARG A 57 9.35 4.89 -41.37
CA ARG A 57 10.67 5.52 -41.58
C ARG A 57 10.69 6.37 -42.84
N ASP A 58 10.18 5.84 -43.96
CA ASP A 58 10.12 6.59 -45.23
C ASP A 58 9.26 7.85 -45.11
N LEU A 59 8.11 7.76 -44.44
CA LEU A 59 7.22 8.91 -44.20
C LEU A 59 7.88 9.95 -43.29
N ILE A 60 8.62 9.55 -42.26
CA ILE A 60 9.33 10.47 -41.36
C ILE A 60 10.42 11.23 -42.10
N ILE A 61 11.18 10.56 -42.98
CA ILE A 61 12.21 11.21 -43.80
C ILE A 61 11.57 12.21 -44.76
N ARG A 62 10.44 11.86 -45.35
CA ARG A 62 9.75 12.72 -46.33
C ARG A 62 9.01 13.90 -45.68
N PHE A 63 8.40 13.69 -44.52
CA PHE A 63 7.62 14.69 -43.79
C PHE A 63 8.03 14.77 -42.32
N PRO A 64 9.13 15.47 -41.99
CA PRO A 64 9.64 15.57 -40.62
C PRO A 64 8.63 16.09 -39.60
N PHE A 65 7.71 16.98 -40.00
CA PHE A 65 6.69 17.54 -39.10
C PHE A 65 5.73 16.49 -38.52
N ILE A 66 5.59 15.32 -39.16
CA ILE A 66 4.66 14.27 -38.73
C ILE A 66 5.01 13.69 -37.35
N VAL A 67 6.27 13.79 -36.90
CA VAL A 67 6.67 13.26 -35.59
C VAL A 67 6.09 14.05 -34.42
N THR A 68 5.70 15.31 -34.65
CA THR A 68 5.16 16.20 -33.61
C THR A 68 3.69 15.95 -33.29
N GLN A 69 3.04 15.08 -34.06
CA GLN A 69 1.61 14.84 -33.93
C GLN A 69 1.32 14.06 -32.63
N ILE A 70 0.28 14.49 -31.93
CA ILE A 70 -0.22 13.86 -30.71
C ILE A 70 -1.67 13.43 -30.87
N TYR A 71 -2.10 12.49 -30.05
CA TYR A 71 -3.52 12.17 -29.87
C TYR A 71 -4.26 13.39 -29.29
N ASN A 72 -5.36 13.78 -29.93
CA ASN A 72 -6.10 15.01 -29.58
C ASN A 72 -7.44 14.77 -28.88
N LYS A 73 -7.85 13.51 -28.66
CA LYS A 73 -9.09 13.15 -27.95
C LYS A 73 -8.82 12.83 -26.49
N PRO A 74 -9.80 13.04 -25.58
CA PRO A 74 -9.59 12.97 -24.13
C PRO A 74 -9.06 11.63 -23.61
N ILE A 75 -9.35 10.51 -24.29
CA ILE A 75 -8.96 9.17 -23.82
C ILE A 75 -7.43 8.99 -23.82
N TYR A 76 -6.77 9.33 -24.93
CA TYR A 76 -5.31 9.17 -25.12
C TYR A 76 -4.60 10.51 -25.30
N TYR A 77 -5.21 11.60 -24.85
CA TYR A 77 -4.73 12.96 -25.10
C TYR A 77 -3.24 13.12 -24.73
N GLY A 78 -2.47 13.72 -25.65
CA GLY A 78 -1.05 14.01 -25.45
C GLY A 78 -0.11 12.82 -25.70
N GLU A 79 -0.63 11.63 -25.97
CA GLU A 79 0.21 10.51 -26.40
C GLU A 79 0.88 10.83 -27.74
N ASN A 80 2.16 10.47 -27.85
CA ASN A 80 3.03 10.75 -28.98
C ASN A 80 3.57 9.43 -29.52
N ILE A 81 4.05 9.40 -30.76
CA ILE A 81 4.67 8.25 -31.41
C ILE A 81 5.80 7.66 -30.55
N LEU A 82 6.58 8.52 -29.88
CA LEU A 82 7.65 8.08 -28.99
C LEU A 82 7.12 7.25 -27.80
N HIS A 83 5.97 7.61 -27.23
CA HIS A 83 5.32 6.83 -26.17
C HIS A 83 4.97 5.42 -26.67
N ILE A 84 4.36 5.32 -27.86
CA ILE A 84 3.98 4.03 -28.47
C ILE A 84 5.23 3.18 -28.76
N ALA A 85 6.27 3.79 -29.35
CA ALA A 85 7.51 3.11 -29.70
C ALA A 85 8.21 2.52 -28.47
N ILE A 86 8.19 3.24 -27.34
CA ILE A 86 8.74 2.77 -26.06
C ILE A 86 7.92 1.59 -25.53
N VAL A 87 6.59 1.70 -25.49
CA VAL A 87 5.72 0.60 -25.00
C VAL A 87 5.91 -0.67 -25.84
N LYS A 88 6.06 -0.52 -27.15
CA LYS A 88 6.28 -1.63 -28.09
C LYS A 88 7.73 -2.11 -28.19
N ARG A 89 8.67 -1.48 -27.50
CA ARG A 89 10.11 -1.83 -27.45
C ARG A 89 10.85 -1.69 -28.79
N TYR A 90 10.49 -0.71 -29.61
CA TYR A 90 11.15 -0.45 -30.90
C TYR A 90 12.45 0.37 -30.72
N THR A 91 13.47 -0.24 -30.11
CA THR A 91 14.76 0.41 -29.77
C THR A 91 15.41 1.08 -30.98
N THR A 92 15.52 0.35 -32.09
CA THR A 92 16.12 0.85 -33.34
C THR A 92 15.35 2.02 -33.93
N MET A 93 14.02 2.03 -33.79
CA MET A 93 13.19 3.14 -34.26
C MET A 93 13.30 4.35 -33.36
N VAL A 94 13.32 4.16 -32.04
CA VAL A 94 13.55 5.25 -31.08
C VAL A 94 14.91 5.90 -31.31
N GLU A 95 15.96 5.10 -31.50
CA GLU A 95 17.29 5.61 -31.82
C GLU A 95 17.31 6.35 -33.16
N CYS A 96 16.64 5.83 -34.19
CA CYS A 96 16.49 6.50 -35.49
C CYS A 96 15.75 7.85 -35.36
N LEU A 97 14.68 7.92 -34.57
CA LEU A 97 13.93 9.16 -34.34
C LEU A 97 14.76 10.24 -33.62
N LEU A 98 15.63 9.84 -32.68
CA LEU A 98 16.39 10.78 -31.86
C LEU A 98 17.76 11.15 -32.46
N SER A 99 18.41 10.21 -33.16
CA SER A 99 19.72 10.41 -33.79
C SER A 99 19.67 11.23 -35.08
N ASN A 100 18.53 11.27 -35.77
CA ASN A 100 18.42 11.91 -37.07
C ASN A 100 18.57 13.44 -36.96
N GLU A 101 19.57 13.98 -37.65
CA GLU A 101 19.89 15.42 -37.66
C GLU A 101 18.71 16.26 -38.15
N HIS A 102 17.94 15.79 -39.13
CA HIS A 102 16.77 16.49 -39.65
C HIS A 102 15.64 16.65 -38.62
N LEU A 103 15.66 15.84 -37.56
CA LEU A 103 14.66 15.86 -36.49
C LEU A 103 15.15 16.58 -35.23
N GLU A 104 16.37 17.14 -35.24
CA GLU A 104 16.95 17.81 -34.08
C GLU A 104 16.04 18.91 -33.51
N SER A 105 15.42 19.70 -34.39
CA SER A 105 14.49 20.77 -33.97
C SER A 105 13.24 20.23 -33.25
N TYR A 106 12.83 18.99 -33.54
CA TYR A 106 11.64 18.37 -32.94
C TYR A 106 11.97 17.49 -31.73
N ARG A 107 13.25 17.10 -31.56
CA ARG A 107 13.72 16.18 -30.51
C ARG A 107 13.25 16.60 -29.12
N GLN A 108 13.44 17.87 -28.76
CA GLN A 108 13.03 18.35 -27.44
C GLN A 108 11.52 18.27 -27.23
N GLN A 109 10.73 18.58 -28.26
CA GLN A 109 9.27 18.47 -28.22
C GLN A 109 8.82 17.01 -28.06
N LEU A 110 9.52 16.07 -28.71
CA LEU A 110 9.25 14.63 -28.55
C LEU A 110 9.52 14.17 -27.11
N LEU A 111 10.65 14.58 -26.54
CA LEU A 111 11.09 14.18 -25.20
C LEU A 111 10.27 14.82 -24.07
N THR A 112 9.72 16.00 -24.30
CA THR A 112 8.92 16.76 -23.30
C THR A 112 7.42 16.56 -23.44
N ALA A 113 6.95 15.83 -24.47
CA ALA A 113 5.54 15.55 -24.66
C ALA A 113 4.95 14.80 -23.45
N THR A 114 3.76 15.21 -22.99
CA THR A 114 3.10 14.61 -21.82
C THR A 114 1.77 13.94 -22.20
N ALA A 115 1.65 12.65 -21.96
CA ALA A 115 0.42 11.87 -22.15
C ALA A 115 -0.51 12.02 -20.93
N THR A 116 -1.47 12.95 -21.00
CA THR A 116 -2.39 13.34 -19.90
C THR A 116 -3.82 12.79 -20.05
N GLY A 117 -4.07 11.99 -21.10
CA GLY A 117 -5.37 11.38 -21.37
C GLY A 117 -5.93 10.55 -20.22
N ASP A 118 -7.25 10.37 -20.20
CA ASP A 118 -7.97 9.64 -19.13
C ASP A 118 -7.48 8.20 -18.94
N PHE A 119 -6.93 7.59 -19.99
CA PHE A 119 -6.32 6.26 -19.95
C PHE A 119 -5.07 6.19 -19.07
N PHE A 120 -4.32 7.29 -18.98
CA PHE A 120 -3.04 7.38 -18.26
C PHE A 120 -3.17 7.93 -16.85
N LYS A 121 -4.38 8.22 -16.36
CA LYS A 121 -4.60 8.76 -15.01
C LYS A 121 -4.35 7.73 -13.91
N ILE A 122 -4.09 8.23 -12.69
CA ILE A 122 -3.90 7.40 -11.50
C ILE A 122 -5.11 6.47 -11.27
N GLY A 123 -4.86 5.24 -10.83
CA GLY A 123 -5.89 4.21 -10.66
C GLY A 123 -6.21 3.41 -11.93
N ARG A 124 -5.70 3.81 -13.10
CA ARG A 124 -5.71 3.00 -14.32
C ARG A 124 -4.46 2.12 -14.39
N PRO A 125 -4.50 0.96 -15.09
CA PRO A 125 -3.36 0.05 -15.18
C PRO A 125 -2.13 0.65 -15.89
N SER A 126 -2.33 1.68 -16.71
CA SER A 126 -1.33 2.28 -17.59
C SER A 126 -0.85 3.66 -17.12
N TYR A 127 -0.79 3.87 -15.80
CA TYR A 127 -0.18 5.09 -15.26
C TYR A 127 1.36 5.01 -15.29
N TYR A 128 1.98 5.82 -16.15
CA TYR A 128 3.42 5.80 -16.43
C TYR A 128 4.16 7.14 -16.23
N GLY A 129 3.51 8.13 -15.59
CA GLY A 129 4.16 9.41 -15.26
C GLY A 129 4.29 10.38 -16.43
N GLU A 130 3.39 10.25 -17.42
CA GLU A 130 3.11 11.16 -18.56
C GLU A 130 4.25 11.39 -19.56
N THR A 131 5.51 11.30 -19.13
CA THR A 131 6.70 11.58 -19.94
C THR A 131 7.24 10.32 -20.64
N PRO A 132 7.90 10.44 -21.80
CA PRO A 132 8.50 9.30 -22.49
C PRO A 132 9.52 8.56 -21.61
N LEU A 133 10.31 9.31 -20.83
CA LEU A 133 11.25 8.73 -19.88
C LEU A 133 10.54 7.94 -18.77
N GLY A 134 9.42 8.45 -18.25
CA GLY A 134 8.55 7.73 -17.32
C GLY A 134 8.03 6.40 -17.89
N PHE A 135 7.62 6.38 -19.16
CA PHE A 135 7.18 5.17 -19.86
C PHE A 135 8.30 4.13 -19.98
N ALA A 136 9.53 4.54 -20.33
CA ALA A 136 10.67 3.63 -20.44
C ALA A 136 11.04 3.01 -19.08
N CYS A 137 11.03 3.83 -18.02
CA CYS A 137 11.25 3.38 -16.65
C CYS A 137 10.16 2.41 -16.18
N CYS A 138 8.88 2.71 -16.41
CA CYS A 138 7.76 1.89 -15.94
C CYS A 138 7.61 0.55 -16.69
N THR A 139 8.12 0.47 -17.91
CA THR A 139 8.07 -0.75 -18.76
C THR A 139 9.31 -1.65 -18.60
N ASN A 140 10.17 -1.33 -17.64
CA ASN A 140 11.39 -2.06 -17.32
C ASN A 140 12.45 -2.10 -18.44
N GLN A 141 12.64 -0.99 -19.17
CA GLN A 141 13.55 -0.92 -20.34
C GLN A 141 14.73 0.01 -20.09
N TRP A 142 15.81 -0.51 -19.48
CA TRP A 142 16.98 0.31 -19.16
C TRP A 142 17.70 0.85 -20.41
N ASP A 143 17.81 0.05 -21.47
CA ASP A 143 18.48 0.46 -22.71
C ASP A 143 17.78 1.69 -23.35
N MET A 144 16.45 1.72 -23.30
CA MET A 144 15.66 2.88 -23.74
C MET A 144 15.90 4.10 -22.85
N VAL A 145 16.01 3.90 -21.54
CA VAL A 145 16.33 4.97 -20.59
C VAL A 145 17.70 5.57 -20.93
N GLU A 146 18.72 4.75 -21.20
CA GLU A 146 20.04 5.25 -21.60
C GLU A 146 20.01 6.05 -22.91
N ILE A 147 19.30 5.54 -23.92
CA ILE A 147 19.12 6.24 -25.20
C ILE A 147 18.45 7.61 -24.96
N LEU A 148 17.34 7.65 -24.23
CA LEU A 148 16.61 8.89 -23.95
C LEU A 148 17.48 9.90 -23.18
N LEU A 149 18.22 9.45 -22.18
CA LEU A 149 19.13 10.30 -21.39
C LEU A 149 20.29 10.84 -22.23
N LYS A 150 20.85 10.01 -23.13
CA LYS A 150 21.90 10.43 -24.07
C LYS A 150 21.45 11.58 -24.96
N TYR A 151 20.17 11.60 -25.35
CA TYR A 151 19.58 12.63 -26.21
C TYR A 151 18.94 13.80 -25.45
N GLY A 152 19.17 13.91 -24.13
CA GLY A 152 18.78 15.09 -23.34
C GLY A 152 17.41 15.01 -22.67
N ALA A 153 16.86 13.81 -22.45
CA ALA A 153 15.65 13.65 -21.65
C ALA A 153 15.87 14.19 -20.22
N ASP A 154 14.93 14.98 -19.73
CA ASP A 154 15.02 15.57 -18.39
C ASP A 154 14.73 14.51 -17.30
N MET A 155 15.73 14.23 -16.47
CA MET A 155 15.61 13.33 -15.32
C MET A 155 14.78 13.90 -14.18
N ASP A 156 14.69 15.22 -14.11
CA ASP A 156 14.01 15.95 -13.04
C ASP A 156 12.54 16.23 -13.39
N ALA A 157 12.07 15.76 -14.56
CA ALA A 157 10.71 15.92 -15.01
C ALA A 157 9.68 15.35 -14.03
N THR A 158 8.57 16.06 -13.90
CA THR A 158 7.43 15.69 -13.06
C THR A 158 6.17 15.61 -13.89
N ASP A 159 5.28 14.70 -13.52
CA ASP A 159 3.95 14.61 -14.11
C ASP A 159 2.97 15.66 -13.54
N SER A 160 1.72 15.62 -14.01
CA SER A 160 0.62 16.45 -13.53
C SER A 160 0.30 16.30 -12.03
N ASN A 161 0.75 15.23 -11.37
CA ASN A 161 0.61 15.00 -9.93
C ASN A 161 1.86 15.45 -9.14
N GLY A 162 2.88 15.99 -9.82
CA GLY A 162 4.16 16.34 -9.21
C GLY A 162 5.02 15.11 -8.87
N ASN A 163 4.67 13.92 -9.34
CA ASN A 163 5.46 12.73 -9.17
C ASN A 163 6.67 12.78 -10.09
N THR A 164 7.86 12.67 -9.50
CA THR A 164 9.10 12.43 -10.24
C THR A 164 9.17 10.99 -10.74
N ILE A 165 10.11 10.69 -11.64
CA ILE A 165 10.36 9.32 -12.12
C ILE A 165 10.61 8.34 -10.97
N LEU A 166 11.28 8.76 -9.91
CA LEU A 166 11.50 7.91 -8.72
C LEU A 166 10.19 7.55 -8.00
N HIS A 167 9.20 8.45 -7.95
CA HIS A 167 7.87 8.13 -7.42
C HIS A 167 7.19 7.09 -8.32
N MET A 168 7.32 7.22 -9.64
CA MET A 168 6.74 6.25 -10.59
C MET A 168 7.35 4.86 -10.45
N LEU A 169 8.67 4.76 -10.30
CA LEU A 169 9.36 3.49 -10.06
C LEU A 169 8.92 2.82 -8.76
N VAL A 170 8.61 3.62 -7.73
CA VAL A 170 8.02 3.13 -6.48
C VAL A 170 6.63 2.56 -6.70
N ILE A 171 5.76 3.26 -7.43
CA ILE A 171 4.41 2.79 -7.77
C ILE A 171 4.46 1.46 -8.53
N ARG A 172 5.43 1.30 -9.44
CA ARG A 172 5.62 0.08 -10.25
C ARG A 172 6.41 -1.03 -9.54
N ASN A 173 6.95 -0.78 -8.34
CA ASN A 173 7.73 -1.74 -7.55
C ASN A 173 8.99 -2.28 -8.27
N LEU A 174 9.76 -1.39 -8.94
CA LEU A 174 10.96 -1.75 -9.72
C LEU A 174 12.28 -1.26 -9.04
N PRO A 175 12.84 -2.00 -8.06
CA PRO A 175 14.03 -1.55 -7.31
C PRO A 175 15.32 -1.51 -8.16
N GLU A 176 15.46 -2.41 -9.13
CA GLU A 176 16.66 -2.50 -9.97
C GLU A 176 16.84 -1.25 -10.86
N ILE A 177 15.79 -0.83 -11.56
CA ILE A 177 15.82 0.41 -12.33
C ILE A 177 15.99 1.61 -11.43
N TYR A 178 15.36 1.61 -10.25
CA TYR A 178 15.58 2.68 -9.28
C TYR A 178 17.06 2.82 -8.91
N ALA A 179 17.74 1.70 -8.65
CA ALA A 179 19.16 1.68 -8.33
C ALA A 179 20.01 2.28 -9.47
N LYS A 180 19.80 1.79 -10.69
CA LYS A 180 20.52 2.25 -11.88
C LYS A 180 20.25 3.74 -12.17
N PHE A 181 18.99 4.16 -12.12
CA PHE A 181 18.60 5.55 -12.34
C PHE A 181 19.22 6.49 -11.30
N LYS A 182 19.20 6.09 -10.02
CA LYS A 182 19.84 6.85 -8.94
C LYS A 182 21.35 6.99 -9.16
N ALA A 183 22.04 5.91 -9.56
CA ALA A 183 23.48 5.96 -9.85
C ALA A 183 23.76 6.93 -11.01
N ARG A 184 23.02 6.81 -12.11
CA ARG A 184 23.15 7.67 -13.30
C ARG A 184 22.91 9.14 -12.99
N TRP A 185 21.90 9.44 -12.17
CA TRP A 185 21.63 10.82 -11.73
C TRP A 185 22.79 11.40 -10.92
N ILE A 186 23.39 10.62 -10.01
CA ILE A 186 24.55 11.05 -9.22
C ILE A 186 25.76 11.36 -10.12
N GLU A 187 26.02 10.51 -11.12
CA GLU A 187 27.09 10.72 -12.09
C GLU A 187 26.91 12.03 -12.86
N GLN A 188 25.70 12.29 -13.38
CA GLN A 188 25.43 13.49 -14.16
C GLN A 188 25.55 14.77 -13.32
N GLN A 189 25.16 14.73 -12.03
CA GLN A 189 25.38 15.86 -11.13
C GLN A 189 26.86 16.08 -10.84
N ALA A 190 27.65 15.03 -10.65
CA ALA A 190 29.09 15.14 -10.45
C ALA A 190 29.80 15.74 -11.68
N SER A 191 29.37 15.39 -12.89
CA SER A 191 29.87 16.01 -14.12
C SER A 191 29.54 17.50 -14.20
N ASN A 192 28.30 17.88 -13.87
CA ASN A 192 27.85 19.27 -13.90
C ASN A 192 28.54 20.18 -12.87
N ASP A 193 28.96 19.62 -11.72
CA ASP A 193 29.68 20.38 -10.69
C ASP A 193 31.14 20.65 -11.09
N ASN A 194 31.76 19.77 -11.88
CA ASN A 194 33.14 19.97 -12.36
C ASN A 194 33.26 21.12 -13.37
N ASP A 195 32.19 21.46 -14.11
CA ASP A 195 32.15 22.61 -15.04
C ASP A 195 31.88 23.95 -14.32
N LYS A 196 31.45 23.95 -13.05
CA LYS A 196 31.07 25.15 -12.29
C LYS A 196 32.24 25.77 -11.51
N THR A 197 33.41 25.88 -12.12
CA THR A 197 34.60 26.57 -11.59
C THR A 197 34.48 28.11 -11.59
N SER A 198 33.27 28.68 -11.49
CA SER A 198 33.06 30.13 -11.44
C SER A 198 31.72 30.50 -10.76
N GLY A 199 31.76 30.73 -9.45
CA GLY A 199 31.11 31.91 -8.85
C GLY A 199 29.59 32.04 -8.81
N SER A 200 28.80 30.97 -8.77
CA SER A 200 27.36 31.06 -8.49
C SER A 200 26.97 30.28 -7.24
N THR A 201 26.41 30.99 -6.26
CA THR A 201 25.83 30.48 -5.01
C THR A 201 24.90 29.29 -5.27
N SER A 202 25.41 28.08 -5.01
CA SER A 202 24.65 26.83 -5.08
C SER A 202 23.47 26.88 -4.09
N THR A 203 22.29 27.25 -4.59
CA THR A 203 21.03 26.88 -3.96
C THR A 203 21.08 25.37 -3.76
N LYS A 204 21.25 24.91 -2.51
CA LYS A 204 21.27 23.48 -2.11
C LYS A 204 20.24 22.69 -2.91
N GLN A 205 20.66 22.07 -4.02
CA GLN A 205 19.75 21.32 -4.86
C GLN A 205 19.29 20.11 -4.04
N THR A 206 18.01 20.07 -3.71
CA THR A 206 17.45 18.98 -2.93
C THR A 206 17.58 17.70 -3.73
N LYS A 207 18.23 16.69 -3.14
CA LYS A 207 18.41 15.35 -3.71
C LYS A 207 17.09 14.85 -4.30
N LEU A 208 17.14 14.23 -5.48
CA LEU A 208 15.95 13.80 -6.22
C LEU A 208 14.99 12.94 -5.38
N TRP A 209 15.53 12.04 -4.57
CA TRP A 209 14.78 11.15 -3.66
C TRP A 209 14.24 11.81 -2.38
N ASN A 210 14.46 13.11 -2.21
CA ASN A 210 13.87 13.92 -1.14
C ASN A 210 12.83 14.93 -1.65
N ARG A 211 12.63 15.02 -2.97
CA ARG A 211 11.57 15.86 -3.54
C ARG A 211 10.21 15.31 -3.16
N LEU A 212 9.26 16.24 -2.98
CA LEU A 212 7.89 15.93 -2.61
C LEU A 212 7.01 16.02 -3.85
N ASN A 213 6.05 15.12 -3.95
CA ASN A 213 4.94 15.25 -4.90
C ASN A 213 3.91 16.29 -4.42
N LYS A 214 2.81 16.49 -5.17
CA LYS A 214 1.74 17.44 -4.77
C LYS A 214 1.06 17.05 -3.46
N ASP A 215 0.96 15.76 -3.17
CA ASP A 215 0.41 15.23 -1.91
C ASP A 215 1.42 15.33 -0.74
N GLY A 216 2.63 15.83 -1.00
CA GLY A 216 3.68 16.02 -0.01
C GLY A 216 4.47 14.76 0.32
N PHE A 217 4.32 13.65 -0.41
CA PHE A 217 5.08 12.41 -0.22
C PHE A 217 6.45 12.47 -0.91
N THR A 218 7.49 11.92 -0.25
CA THR A 218 8.75 11.49 -0.89
C THR A 218 8.57 10.10 -1.50
N PRO A 219 9.49 9.61 -2.36
CA PRO A 219 9.42 8.25 -2.88
C PRO A 219 9.39 7.18 -1.77
N LEU A 220 10.08 7.42 -0.64
CA LEU A 220 10.05 6.49 0.50
C LEU A 220 8.70 6.51 1.22
N THR A 221 8.15 7.69 1.50
CA THR A 221 6.84 7.79 2.17
C THR A 221 5.71 7.32 1.26
N LEU A 222 5.85 7.46 -0.06
CA LEU A 222 4.92 6.91 -1.03
C LEU A 222 4.98 5.37 -1.06
N ALA A 223 6.19 4.79 -1.01
CA ALA A 223 6.35 3.34 -0.91
C ALA A 223 5.69 2.78 0.35
N ALA A 224 5.76 3.56 1.44
CA ALA A 224 5.11 3.26 2.70
C ALA A 224 3.58 3.29 2.61
N ASP A 225 3.02 4.32 1.96
CA ASP A 225 1.58 4.52 1.79
C ASP A 225 0.94 3.46 0.87
N ILE A 226 1.51 3.26 -0.33
CA ILE A 226 1.05 2.25 -1.31
C ILE A 226 1.33 0.82 -0.82
N SER A 227 2.06 0.67 0.29
CA SER A 227 2.35 -0.63 0.90
C SER A 227 3.18 -1.58 0.00
N GLN A 228 4.12 -1.01 -0.75
CA GLN A 228 5.01 -1.76 -1.64
C GLN A 228 6.15 -2.42 -0.84
N SER A 229 5.94 -3.63 -0.35
CA SER A 229 6.86 -4.31 0.58
C SER A 229 8.29 -4.49 0.02
N LYS A 230 8.42 -4.96 -1.23
CA LYS A 230 9.72 -5.19 -1.90
C LYS A 230 10.49 -3.88 -2.12
N MET A 231 9.83 -2.86 -2.66
CA MET A 231 10.43 -1.54 -2.86
C MET A 231 10.82 -0.88 -1.53
N LEU A 232 9.93 -0.94 -0.53
CA LEU A 232 10.18 -0.34 0.79
C LEU A 232 11.37 -1.01 1.49
N SER A 233 11.44 -2.35 1.48
CA SER A 233 12.56 -3.06 2.09
C SER A 233 13.88 -2.72 1.39
N TRP A 234 13.86 -2.67 0.06
CA TRP A 234 15.02 -2.27 -0.73
C TRP A 234 15.45 -0.83 -0.43
N LEU A 235 14.52 0.13 -0.40
CA LEU A 235 14.84 1.53 -0.09
C LEU A 235 15.43 1.71 1.32
N LEU A 236 14.91 0.99 2.31
CA LEU A 236 15.43 1.01 3.68
C LEU A 236 16.81 0.36 3.80
N TYR A 237 17.03 -0.71 3.03
CA TYR A 237 18.31 -1.40 2.95
C TYR A 237 19.37 -0.52 2.29
N GLU A 238 19.05 0.09 1.14
CA GLU A 238 19.94 0.97 0.38
C GLU A 238 20.34 2.24 1.16
N ARG A 239 19.48 2.70 2.06
CA ARG A 239 19.74 3.88 2.90
C ARG A 239 20.60 3.58 4.14
N LYS A 240 20.88 2.31 4.44
CA LYS A 240 21.64 1.92 5.63
C LYS A 240 23.09 2.40 5.54
N LYS A 241 23.66 2.75 6.68
CA LYS A 241 25.11 2.98 6.83
C LYS A 241 25.67 1.94 7.79
N ILE A 242 26.83 1.38 7.48
CA ILE A 242 27.51 0.47 8.40
C ILE A 242 28.32 1.33 9.38
N GLN A 243 28.07 1.17 10.68
CA GLN A 243 28.84 1.88 11.72
C GLN A 243 30.11 1.10 12.08
N TRP A 244 29.96 -0.18 12.36
CA TRP A 244 31.05 -1.11 12.64
C TRP A 244 30.62 -2.52 12.26
N SER A 245 31.60 -3.37 11.96
CA SER A 245 31.42 -4.80 11.73
C SER A 245 32.51 -5.55 12.49
N TYR A 246 32.11 -6.55 13.27
CA TYR A 246 32.99 -7.41 14.04
C TYR A 246 32.63 -8.88 13.75
N GLY A 247 33.44 -9.54 12.93
CA GLY A 247 33.15 -10.88 12.42
C GLY A 247 31.77 -10.92 11.76
N ASN A 248 30.90 -11.80 12.28
CA ASN A 248 29.55 -11.98 11.76
C ASN A 248 28.55 -10.94 12.29
N VAL A 249 28.93 -10.09 13.24
CA VAL A 249 28.01 -9.07 13.80
C VAL A 249 28.30 -7.71 13.16
N SER A 250 27.28 -7.07 12.60
CA SER A 250 27.37 -5.73 12.04
C SER A 250 26.34 -4.80 12.65
N CYS A 251 26.77 -3.58 12.95
CA CYS A 251 25.90 -2.52 13.42
C CYS A 251 25.52 -1.60 12.26
N LEU A 252 24.24 -1.59 11.94
CA LEU A 252 23.65 -0.81 10.85
C LEU A 252 22.92 0.42 11.41
N LEU A 253 23.11 1.53 10.73
CA LEU A 253 22.47 2.81 10.99
C LEU A 253 21.42 3.07 9.90
N HIS A 254 20.15 3.03 10.29
CA HIS A 254 19.03 3.35 9.39
C HIS A 254 18.57 4.79 9.63
N PRO A 255 18.51 5.65 8.59
CA PRO A 255 18.07 7.03 8.78
C PRO A 255 16.59 7.08 9.15
N LEU A 256 16.26 7.92 10.13
CA LEU A 256 14.89 8.14 10.61
C LEU A 256 14.24 9.41 10.02
N ASP A 257 14.94 10.11 9.12
CA ASP A 257 14.58 11.44 8.61
C ASP A 257 13.21 11.55 7.94
N GLN A 258 12.70 10.46 7.37
CA GLN A 258 11.42 10.39 6.66
C GLN A 258 10.43 9.40 7.29
N LEU A 259 10.81 8.74 8.39
CA LEU A 259 10.04 7.68 9.06
C LEU A 259 9.27 8.16 10.30
N ASP A 260 9.23 9.48 10.54
CA ASP A 260 8.55 10.10 11.69
C ASP A 260 7.26 10.86 11.30
N ARG A 261 6.80 10.73 10.04
CA ARG A 261 5.49 11.27 9.64
C ARG A 261 4.36 10.38 10.17
N ASP A 262 3.18 10.97 10.39
CA ASP A 262 2.03 10.26 10.92
C ASP A 262 1.49 9.26 9.89
N PHE A 263 1.99 8.02 9.94
CA PHE A 263 1.53 6.91 9.11
C PHE A 263 0.19 6.40 9.63
N HIS A 264 -0.90 7.08 9.30
CA HIS A 264 -2.24 6.79 9.82
C HIS A 264 -2.75 5.39 9.45
N ASP A 265 -2.35 4.85 8.29
CA ASP A 265 -2.94 3.63 7.70
C ASP A 265 -1.93 2.53 7.31
N ALA A 266 -0.68 2.58 7.80
CA ALA A 266 0.40 1.75 7.26
C ALA A 266 0.43 0.31 7.83
N TYR A 267 -0.65 -0.44 7.59
CA TYR A 267 -0.87 -1.84 7.96
C TYR A 267 0.25 -2.77 7.49
N ILE A 268 0.89 -2.47 6.35
CA ILE A 268 1.93 -3.31 5.72
C ILE A 268 3.35 -2.86 6.11
N LEU A 269 3.54 -1.61 6.55
CA LEU A 269 4.83 -1.10 7.06
C LEU A 269 5.34 -1.89 8.26
N LEU A 270 4.39 -2.36 9.08
CA LEU A 270 4.62 -3.01 10.36
C LEU A 270 5.14 -4.44 10.25
N VAL A 271 5.27 -4.97 9.03
CA VAL A 271 5.92 -6.26 8.78
C VAL A 271 7.43 -6.11 8.63
N HIS A 272 7.93 -4.89 8.35
CA HIS A 272 9.36 -4.72 8.11
C HIS A 272 10.16 -4.87 9.42
N PRO A 273 11.20 -5.73 9.46
CA PRO A 273 11.95 -6.04 10.69
C PRO A 273 12.60 -4.80 11.33
N ILE A 274 13.04 -3.84 10.51
CA ILE A 274 13.61 -2.57 11.00
C ILE A 274 12.57 -1.74 11.75
N ILE A 275 11.34 -1.68 11.25
CA ILE A 275 10.27 -0.89 11.84
C ILE A 275 9.78 -1.57 13.12
N ILE A 276 9.70 -2.91 13.12
CA ILE A 276 9.45 -3.69 14.34
C ILE A 276 10.52 -3.38 15.39
N SER A 277 11.80 -3.40 15.03
CA SER A 277 12.90 -3.07 15.94
C SER A 277 12.80 -1.63 16.47
N LEU A 278 12.41 -0.67 15.63
CA LEU A 278 12.16 0.71 16.05
C LEU A 278 11.02 0.79 17.07
N ILE A 279 9.90 0.14 16.80
CA ILE A 279 8.73 0.09 17.70
C ILE A 279 9.10 -0.63 18.99
N ASP A 280 9.89 -1.68 18.94
CA ASP A 280 10.36 -2.40 20.12
C ASP A 280 11.18 -1.50 21.05
N LYS A 281 12.09 -0.72 20.46
CA LYS A 281 12.90 0.25 21.20
C LYS A 281 12.05 1.40 21.75
N LYS A 282 11.15 1.97 20.93
CA LYS A 282 10.19 2.99 21.37
C LYS A 282 9.34 2.45 22.53
N TRP A 283 8.89 1.21 22.46
CA TRP A 283 8.09 0.61 23.52
C TRP A 283 8.87 0.42 24.82
N LYS A 284 10.08 -0.13 24.75
CA LYS A 284 10.92 -0.44 25.92
C LYS A 284 11.32 0.81 26.70
N TYR A 285 11.72 1.87 25.99
CA TYR A 285 12.25 3.07 26.64
C TYR A 285 11.19 4.10 26.97
N PHE A 286 10.13 4.17 26.16
CA PHE A 286 9.16 5.26 26.21
C PHE A 286 7.75 4.75 26.56
N ALA A 287 7.12 3.95 25.70
CA ALA A 287 5.69 3.66 25.82
C ALA A 287 5.33 2.89 27.11
N TYR A 288 6.16 1.90 27.49
CA TYR A 288 5.92 1.06 28.66
C TYR A 288 5.79 1.87 29.97
N ARG A 289 6.64 2.88 30.16
CA ARG A 289 6.63 3.70 31.37
C ARG A 289 5.39 4.58 31.47
N ILE A 290 5.01 5.20 30.35
CA ILE A 290 3.83 6.08 30.29
C ILE A 290 2.55 5.26 30.45
N LEU A 291 2.48 4.09 29.82
CA LEU A 291 1.34 3.19 29.92
C LEU A 291 1.15 2.71 31.36
N ILE A 292 2.21 2.31 32.06
CA ILE A 292 2.11 1.94 33.49
C ILE A 292 1.63 3.11 34.33
N ARG A 293 2.16 4.32 34.11
CA ARG A 293 1.71 5.51 34.85
C ARG A 293 0.22 5.80 34.62
N ARG A 294 -0.25 5.75 33.36
CA ARG A 294 -1.67 5.93 33.03
C ARG A 294 -2.53 4.81 33.61
N PHE A 295 -2.08 3.55 33.51
CA PHE A 295 -2.76 2.40 34.09
C PHE A 295 -2.92 2.54 35.60
N LEU A 296 -1.88 2.95 36.33
CA LEU A 296 -1.95 3.17 37.77
C LEU A 296 -2.95 4.26 38.15
N ILE A 297 -3.00 5.36 37.38
CA ILE A 297 -3.97 6.45 37.60
C ILE A 297 -5.40 5.96 37.35
N THR A 298 -5.65 5.25 36.25
CA THR A 298 -6.98 4.70 35.93
C THR A 298 -7.40 3.61 36.91
N PHE A 299 -6.46 2.76 37.35
CA PHE A 299 -6.71 1.74 38.35
C PHE A 299 -7.08 2.35 39.70
N LEU A 300 -6.38 3.41 40.12
CA LEU A 300 -6.73 4.17 41.32
C LEU A 300 -8.14 4.77 41.19
N TYR A 301 -8.47 5.35 40.04
CA TYR A 301 -9.82 5.86 39.75
C TYR A 301 -10.89 4.76 39.88
N LEU A 302 -10.65 3.57 39.31
CA LEU A 302 -11.56 2.43 39.42
C LEU A 302 -11.69 1.92 40.85
N LEU A 303 -10.62 1.92 41.64
CA LEU A 303 -10.68 1.56 43.07
C LEU A 303 -11.53 2.54 43.88
N VAL A 304 -11.39 3.84 43.61
CA VAL A 304 -12.23 4.88 44.25
C VAL A 304 -13.69 4.67 43.88
N PHE A 305 -13.99 4.39 42.60
CA PHE A 305 -15.34 4.12 42.12
C PHE A 305 -15.93 2.81 42.69
N LEU A 306 -15.11 1.75 42.80
CA LEU A 306 -15.53 0.52 43.46
C LEU A 306 -15.83 0.78 44.94
N GLY A 307 -15.02 1.61 45.61
CA GLY A 307 -15.26 2.03 46.98
C GLY A 307 -16.61 2.74 47.15
N THR A 308 -16.97 3.66 46.25
CA THR A 308 -18.27 4.37 46.34
C THR A 308 -19.46 3.44 46.14
N THR A 309 -19.38 2.50 45.19
CA THR A 309 -20.46 1.53 44.93
C THR A 309 -20.63 0.51 46.07
N ILE A 310 -19.55 0.03 46.68
CA ILE A 310 -19.61 -0.83 47.86
C ILE A 310 -20.26 -0.09 49.04
N LEU A 311 -19.88 1.17 49.28
CA LEU A 311 -20.47 1.97 50.35
C LEU A 311 -21.98 2.16 50.15
N GLN A 312 -22.45 2.28 48.90
CA GLN A 312 -23.88 2.40 48.58
C GLN A 312 -24.70 1.13 48.91
N GLN A 313 -24.12 -0.07 48.81
CA GLN A 313 -24.84 -1.34 49.06
C GLN A 313 -25.09 -1.65 50.54
N THR A 314 -24.44 -0.93 51.47
CA THR A 314 -24.49 -1.26 52.92
C THR A 314 -25.75 -0.82 53.68
N ARG A 315 -26.77 -0.27 53.01
CA ARG A 315 -28.11 -0.14 53.63
C ARG A 315 -29.01 -1.28 53.18
N PRO A 316 -29.14 -2.38 53.95
CA PRO A 316 -30.32 -3.22 53.81
C PRO A 316 -31.52 -2.34 54.18
N GLU A 317 -32.39 -2.07 53.21
CA GLU A 317 -33.70 -1.53 53.50
C GLU A 317 -34.38 -2.49 54.48
N THR A 318 -34.48 -2.08 55.74
CA THR A 318 -35.35 -2.73 56.70
C THR A 318 -36.76 -2.53 56.18
N THR A 319 -37.27 -3.53 55.46
CA THR A 319 -38.67 -3.60 55.04
C THR A 319 -39.51 -3.70 56.31
N SER A 320 -39.86 -2.55 56.89
CA SER A 320 -40.89 -2.48 57.93
C SER A 320 -42.25 -2.74 57.28
N ARG A 321 -42.58 -4.01 57.03
CA ARG A 321 -43.92 -4.40 56.61
C ARG A 321 -44.81 -4.42 57.86
N LYS A 322 -45.49 -3.30 58.11
CA LYS A 322 -46.68 -3.25 58.97
C LYS A 322 -47.65 -4.32 58.48
N LYS A 323 -47.93 -5.32 59.31
CA LYS A 323 -49.03 -6.28 59.10
C LYS A 323 -50.34 -5.57 59.42
N ASP A 324 -50.95 -4.97 58.41
CA ASP A 324 -52.38 -4.65 58.49
C ASP A 324 -53.19 -5.90 58.12
N LYS A 325 -53.85 -6.45 59.13
CA LYS A 325 -54.91 -7.46 59.00
C LYS A 325 -56.19 -6.77 58.55
N LYS A 326 -56.70 -7.15 57.37
CA LYS A 326 -58.07 -7.03 56.80
C LYS A 326 -57.85 -6.97 55.28
N THR A 327 -58.33 -7.86 54.42
CA THR A 327 -59.65 -8.48 54.34
C THR A 327 -59.59 -9.64 53.33
N ALA A 328 -60.09 -10.80 53.75
CA ALA A 328 -60.45 -11.89 52.86
C ALA A 328 -61.80 -11.55 52.19
N SER A 329 -61.78 -11.12 50.92
CA SER A 329 -62.93 -11.21 50.00
C SER A 329 -62.58 -10.98 48.52
N ILE A 330 -61.34 -11.29 48.12
CA ILE A 330 -60.97 -11.40 46.70
C ILE A 330 -60.15 -12.68 46.57
N HIS A 331 -60.80 -13.84 46.43
CA HIS A 331 -60.13 -15.15 46.36
C HIS A 331 -60.41 -15.92 45.06
N GLY A 332 -61.07 -15.31 44.07
CA GLY A 332 -61.29 -15.92 42.75
C GLY A 332 -60.35 -15.44 41.64
N THR A 333 -59.79 -14.23 41.76
CA THR A 333 -58.93 -13.61 40.72
C THR A 333 -57.44 -13.68 41.05
N TYR A 334 -57.05 -13.75 42.34
CA TYR A 334 -55.65 -13.88 42.74
C TYR A 334 -55.08 -15.29 42.56
N SER A 335 -55.91 -16.34 42.52
CA SER A 335 -55.45 -17.70 42.22
C SER A 335 -55.03 -17.87 40.76
N ASN A 336 -55.69 -17.17 39.83
CA ASN A 336 -55.35 -17.23 38.40
C ASN A 336 -54.08 -16.42 38.10
N VAL A 337 -53.92 -15.25 38.73
CA VAL A 337 -52.70 -14.43 38.63
C VAL A 337 -51.52 -15.09 39.33
N SER A 338 -51.70 -15.66 40.53
CA SER A 338 -50.62 -16.38 41.23
C SER A 338 -50.19 -17.64 40.47
N ARG A 339 -51.14 -18.38 39.87
CA ARG A 339 -50.88 -19.56 39.03
C ARG A 339 -50.22 -19.20 37.70
N GLN A 340 -50.57 -18.04 37.11
CA GLN A 340 -49.84 -17.50 35.95
C GLN A 340 -48.41 -17.09 36.32
N ILE A 341 -48.19 -16.46 37.48
CA ILE A 341 -46.86 -16.07 37.97
C ILE A 341 -46.00 -17.31 38.29
N THR A 342 -46.55 -18.34 38.94
CA THR A 342 -45.81 -19.60 39.20
C THR A 342 -45.51 -20.36 37.90
N CYS A 343 -46.40 -20.29 36.91
CA CYS A 343 -46.17 -20.89 35.60
C CYS A 343 -45.07 -20.12 34.85
N LEU A 344 -45.07 -18.78 34.91
CA LEU A 344 -44.02 -17.92 34.34
C LEU A 344 -42.66 -18.17 35.02
N GLU A 345 -42.62 -18.31 36.35
CA GLU A 345 -41.42 -18.69 37.10
C GLU A 345 -40.90 -20.07 36.70
N GLY A 346 -41.80 -21.03 36.45
CA GLY A 346 -41.47 -22.35 35.91
C GLY A 346 -40.81 -22.27 34.53
N TYR A 347 -41.38 -21.48 33.61
CA TYR A 347 -40.79 -21.27 32.28
C TYR A 347 -39.43 -20.56 32.35
N ILE A 348 -39.27 -19.56 33.22
CA ILE A 348 -37.99 -18.88 33.44
C ILE A 348 -36.96 -19.85 34.01
N SER A 349 -37.37 -20.73 34.94
CA SER A 349 -36.50 -21.79 35.47
C SER A 349 -36.07 -22.77 34.38
N SER A 350 -36.98 -23.17 33.47
CA SER A 350 -36.62 -24.03 32.33
C SER A 350 -35.67 -23.34 31.34
N ILE A 351 -35.85 -22.05 31.07
CA ILE A 351 -34.92 -21.25 30.24
C ILE A 351 -33.55 -21.15 30.91
N LYS A 352 -33.52 -20.89 32.22
CA LYS A 352 -32.28 -20.85 33.01
C LYS A 352 -31.56 -22.21 32.98
N GLN A 353 -32.27 -23.32 33.13
CA GLN A 353 -31.70 -24.66 33.08
C GLN A 353 -31.22 -25.04 31.67
N CYS A 354 -31.90 -24.60 30.61
CA CYS A 354 -31.42 -24.76 29.24
C CYS A 354 -30.11 -23.98 28.99
N PHE A 355 -30.00 -22.76 29.52
CA PHE A 355 -28.78 -21.95 29.45
C PHE A 355 -27.63 -22.52 30.29
N LEU A 356 -27.89 -22.99 31.50
CA LEU A 356 -26.90 -23.65 32.35
C LEU A 356 -26.43 -24.99 31.74
N GLY A 357 -27.35 -25.73 31.11
CA GLY A 357 -27.01 -26.93 30.35
C GLY A 357 -26.08 -26.68 29.16
N LEU A 358 -26.17 -25.52 28.51
CA LEU A 358 -25.19 -25.10 27.48
C LEU A 358 -23.78 -24.88 28.06
N LEU A 359 -23.68 -24.49 29.33
CA LEU A 359 -22.41 -24.31 30.06
C LEU A 359 -21.89 -25.60 30.70
N GLY A 360 -22.63 -26.71 30.57
CA GLY A 360 -22.25 -28.02 31.10
C GLY A 360 -22.73 -28.32 32.52
N ASP A 361 -23.55 -27.44 33.11
CA ASP A 361 -24.16 -27.63 34.44
C ASP A 361 -25.56 -28.25 34.29
N PHE A 362 -25.64 -29.57 34.39
CA PHE A 362 -26.89 -30.34 34.24
C PHE A 362 -27.39 -30.84 35.60
N ASP A 363 -28.50 -30.24 36.08
CA ASP A 363 -29.20 -30.72 37.27
C ASP A 363 -30.13 -31.89 36.91
N ILE A 364 -29.60 -33.11 36.96
CA ILE A 364 -30.33 -34.35 36.62
C ILE A 364 -31.54 -34.57 37.55
N ASP A 365 -31.46 -34.11 38.80
CA ASP A 365 -32.52 -34.27 39.79
C ASP A 365 -33.76 -33.46 39.42
N HIS A 366 -33.57 -32.28 38.82
CA HIS A 366 -34.67 -31.46 38.28
C HIS A 366 -35.45 -32.19 37.16
N TYR A 367 -34.76 -32.92 36.28
CA TYR A 367 -35.39 -33.67 35.19
C TYR A 367 -36.00 -35.00 35.66
N ALA A 368 -35.42 -35.62 36.69
CA ALA A 368 -35.93 -36.85 37.31
C ALA A 368 -37.22 -36.62 38.12
N GLY A 369 -37.43 -35.42 38.65
CA GLY A 369 -38.65 -35.02 39.37
C GLY A 369 -39.86 -34.68 38.49
N GLY A 370 -39.73 -34.74 37.15
CA GLY A 370 -40.76 -34.35 36.20
C GLY A 370 -41.91 -35.36 36.06
N GLN A 371 -43.02 -34.92 35.46
CA GLN A 371 -44.23 -35.74 35.23
C GLN A 371 -43.96 -37.00 34.37
N TYR A 372 -42.95 -36.94 33.50
CA TYR A 372 -42.52 -38.06 32.65
C TYR A 372 -40.98 -38.20 32.69
N PRO A 373 -40.42 -38.83 33.74
CA PRO A 373 -38.97 -38.81 33.98
C PRO A 373 -38.18 -39.57 32.90
N LYS A 374 -38.70 -40.71 32.44
CA LYS A 374 -38.03 -41.55 31.43
C LYS A 374 -37.86 -40.81 30.09
N THR A 375 -38.89 -40.13 29.62
CA THR A 375 -38.85 -39.40 28.33
C THR A 375 -37.98 -38.15 28.40
N SER A 376 -38.03 -37.41 29.51
CA SER A 376 -37.20 -36.21 29.71
C SER A 376 -35.71 -36.54 29.75
N ILE A 377 -35.33 -37.63 30.42
CA ILE A 377 -33.93 -38.08 30.48
C ILE A 377 -33.44 -38.56 29.11
N THR A 378 -34.26 -39.30 28.35
CA THR A 378 -33.87 -39.72 26.99
C THR A 378 -33.65 -38.53 26.04
N LEU A 379 -34.51 -37.50 26.12
CA LEU A 379 -34.34 -36.26 25.35
C LEU A 379 -33.11 -35.47 25.78
N LEU A 380 -32.80 -35.44 27.09
CA LEU A 380 -31.59 -34.80 27.62
C LEU A 380 -30.31 -35.48 27.10
N ILE A 381 -30.27 -36.81 27.05
CA ILE A 381 -29.13 -37.56 26.49
C ILE A 381 -28.95 -37.23 25.00
N PHE A 382 -30.03 -37.21 24.22
CA PHE A 382 -29.98 -36.84 22.81
C PHE A 382 -29.48 -35.39 22.61
N TYR A 383 -29.94 -34.47 23.44
CA TYR A 383 -29.48 -33.08 23.46
C TYR A 383 -27.97 -32.96 23.76
N ILE A 384 -27.47 -33.68 24.76
CA ILE A 384 -26.03 -33.71 25.11
C ILE A 384 -25.20 -34.25 23.93
N VAL A 385 -25.65 -35.29 23.25
CA VAL A 385 -24.95 -35.85 22.08
C VAL A 385 -24.94 -34.83 20.92
N ILE A 386 -26.04 -34.14 20.64
CA ILE A 386 -26.07 -33.11 19.60
C ILE A 386 -25.14 -31.94 19.92
N ILE A 387 -25.17 -31.45 21.16
CA ILE A 387 -24.29 -30.35 21.58
C ILE A 387 -22.83 -30.73 21.47
N THR A 388 -22.45 -31.94 21.88
CA THR A 388 -21.07 -32.39 21.78
C THR A 388 -20.61 -32.50 20.32
N ILE A 389 -21.47 -32.98 19.41
CA ILE A 389 -21.19 -32.98 17.96
C ILE A 389 -21.06 -31.55 17.40
N LEU A 390 -21.96 -30.63 17.78
CA LEU A 390 -21.89 -29.23 17.35
C LEU A 390 -20.63 -28.52 17.84
N LEU A 391 -20.27 -28.70 19.11
CA LEU A 391 -19.05 -28.14 19.70
C LEU A 391 -17.80 -28.74 19.06
N LEU A 392 -17.80 -30.04 18.77
CA LEU A 392 -16.69 -30.70 18.09
C LEU A 392 -16.54 -30.17 16.65
N ASN A 393 -17.65 -29.99 15.92
CA ASN A 393 -17.62 -29.44 14.57
C ASN A 393 -17.11 -27.98 14.55
N LEU A 394 -17.51 -27.16 15.53
CA LEU A 394 -16.99 -25.80 15.69
C LEU A 394 -15.49 -25.81 16.05
N LEU A 395 -15.05 -26.73 16.90
CA LEU A 395 -13.65 -26.89 17.28
C LEU A 395 -12.79 -27.31 16.08
N ILE A 396 -13.26 -28.28 15.29
CA ILE A 396 -12.58 -28.74 14.06
C ILE A 396 -12.49 -27.59 13.06
N ALA A 397 -13.56 -26.83 12.86
CA ALA A 397 -13.57 -25.64 12.01
C ALA A 397 -12.59 -24.56 12.50
N MET A 398 -12.42 -24.40 13.82
CA MET A 398 -11.49 -23.44 14.42
C MET A 398 -10.01 -23.90 14.37
N MET A 399 -9.76 -25.21 14.39
CA MET A 399 -8.40 -25.77 14.46
C MET A 399 -7.75 -26.01 13.10
N GLY A 400 -8.52 -26.33 12.05
CA GLY A 400 -7.98 -26.76 10.75
C GLY A 400 -7.21 -25.66 10.01
N ASP A 401 -7.91 -24.65 9.51
CA ASP A 401 -7.32 -23.61 8.64
C ASP A 401 -7.24 -22.25 9.33
N THR A 402 -8.18 -21.94 10.22
CA THR A 402 -8.19 -20.67 10.95
C THR A 402 -7.05 -20.55 11.94
N TYR A 403 -6.49 -21.62 12.53
CA TYR A 403 -5.43 -21.46 13.53
C TYR A 403 -4.14 -20.88 12.93
N ALA A 404 -3.71 -21.36 11.76
CA ALA A 404 -2.50 -20.86 11.11
C ALA A 404 -2.69 -19.41 10.62
N ASP A 405 -3.82 -19.11 10.00
CA ASP A 405 -4.15 -17.78 9.51
C ASP A 405 -4.41 -16.77 10.64
N VAL A 406 -5.10 -17.18 11.70
CA VAL A 406 -5.29 -16.39 12.92
C VAL A 406 -3.96 -16.16 13.60
N LYS A 407 -3.08 -17.15 13.71
CA LYS A 407 -1.75 -16.96 14.31
C LYS A 407 -0.92 -15.93 13.52
N LYS A 408 -0.90 -16.02 12.19
CA LYS A 408 -0.17 -15.08 11.32
C LYS A 408 -0.81 -13.67 11.31
N SER A 409 -2.13 -13.59 11.38
CA SER A 409 -2.86 -12.32 11.42
C SER A 409 -2.79 -11.66 12.80
N ALA A 410 -2.82 -12.45 13.87
CA ALA A 410 -2.73 -11.98 15.25
C ALA A 410 -1.36 -11.37 15.56
N THR A 411 -0.26 -11.94 15.04
CA THR A 411 1.07 -11.32 15.22
C THR A 411 1.15 -9.97 14.53
N LYS A 412 0.64 -9.85 13.29
CA LYS A 412 0.57 -8.58 12.57
C LYS A 412 -0.28 -7.55 13.30
N LEU A 413 -1.48 -7.94 13.73
CA LEU A 413 -2.40 -7.08 14.46
C LEU A 413 -1.81 -6.62 15.80
N TRP A 414 -1.11 -7.52 16.51
CA TRP A 414 -0.38 -7.19 17.73
C TRP A 414 0.67 -6.09 17.51
N HIS A 415 1.50 -6.21 16.47
CA HIS A 415 2.49 -5.20 16.15
C HIS A 415 1.84 -3.87 15.75
N LEU A 416 0.71 -3.91 15.05
CA LEU A 416 -0.04 -2.72 14.65
C LEU A 416 -0.62 -1.96 15.83
N GLU A 417 -1.38 -2.63 16.69
CA GLU A 417 -1.99 -1.99 17.86
C GLU A 417 -0.93 -1.42 18.79
N ARG A 418 0.20 -2.13 18.90
CA ARG A 418 1.35 -1.65 19.67
C ARG A 418 1.97 -0.39 19.06
N ALA A 419 2.11 -0.33 17.73
CA ALA A 419 2.63 0.84 17.04
C ALA A 419 1.68 2.04 17.16
N ARG A 420 0.38 1.82 16.93
CA ARG A 420 -0.67 2.83 17.08
C ARG A 420 -0.67 3.42 18.49
N THR A 421 -0.70 2.56 19.49
CA THR A 421 -0.62 2.97 20.90
C THR A 421 0.66 3.75 21.19
N ALA A 422 1.82 3.31 20.66
CA ALA A 422 3.07 4.02 20.86
C ALA A 422 3.05 5.42 20.23
N LEU A 423 2.50 5.58 19.03
CA LEU A 423 2.34 6.86 18.34
C LEU A 423 1.33 7.77 19.05
N ASP A 424 0.20 7.24 19.52
CA ASP A 424 -0.79 7.99 20.30
C ASP A 424 -0.23 8.49 21.64
N LEU A 425 0.63 7.68 22.28
CA LEU A 425 1.36 8.11 23.47
C LEU A 425 2.40 9.18 23.13
N GLU A 426 3.00 9.14 21.94
CA GLU A 426 3.98 10.11 21.45
C GLU A 426 3.34 11.45 21.08
N SER A 427 2.15 11.46 20.48
CA SER A 427 1.41 12.68 20.11
C SER A 427 0.94 13.47 21.33
N GLY A 428 0.68 12.79 22.46
CA GLY A 428 0.24 13.41 23.72
C GLY A 428 1.32 14.13 24.53
N ILE A 429 2.56 14.24 24.04
CA ILE A 429 3.71 14.75 24.81
C ILE A 429 4.30 16.02 24.20
N ALA A 430 4.77 16.92 25.06
CA ALA A 430 5.44 18.15 24.63
C ALA A 430 6.77 17.83 23.91
N LYS A 431 7.07 18.59 22.84
CA LYS A 431 8.27 18.38 22.01
C LYS A 431 9.58 18.33 22.82
N SER A 432 9.71 19.12 23.88
CA SER A 432 10.90 19.15 24.75
C SER A 432 11.16 17.83 25.48
N GLU A 433 10.11 17.18 25.97
CA GLU A 433 10.20 15.88 26.66
C GLU A 433 10.51 14.77 25.65
N ARG A 434 9.98 14.86 24.42
CA ARG A 434 10.29 13.94 23.31
C ARG A 434 11.79 13.86 23.04
N TYR A 435 12.50 14.99 22.95
CA TYR A 435 13.96 15.02 22.71
C TYR A 435 14.78 14.35 23.82
N LEU A 436 14.40 14.52 25.10
CA LEU A 436 15.13 13.96 26.24
C LEU A 436 15.01 12.43 26.33
N THR A 437 13.85 11.87 26.00
CA THR A 437 13.65 10.41 25.93
C THR A 437 14.28 9.77 24.70
N ASN A 438 14.44 10.54 23.62
CA ASN A 438 14.84 10.08 22.31
C ASN A 438 16.33 9.70 22.21
N ASN A 439 17.22 10.32 22.99
CA ASN A 439 18.68 10.07 22.96
C ASN A 439 19.12 8.64 23.35
N LYS A 440 18.20 7.71 23.64
CA LYS A 440 18.53 6.34 24.10
C LYS A 440 18.45 5.26 23.02
N TYR A 441 17.80 5.52 21.89
CA TYR A 441 17.61 4.48 20.86
C TYR A 441 18.04 4.90 19.44
N TRP A 442 18.43 6.16 19.23
CA TRP A 442 19.02 6.63 17.98
C TRP A 442 20.28 7.46 18.26
N VAL A 443 21.13 7.56 17.25
CA VAL A 443 22.40 8.28 17.27
C VAL A 443 22.33 9.42 16.27
N ASP A 444 22.76 10.61 16.66
CA ASP A 444 22.93 11.72 15.73
C ASP A 444 24.22 11.54 14.92
N VAL A 445 24.10 11.48 13.60
CA VAL A 445 25.26 11.51 12.70
C VAL A 445 25.06 12.66 11.72
N GLN A 446 25.86 13.72 11.90
CA GLN A 446 25.84 14.94 11.07
C GLN A 446 24.51 15.71 11.11
N GLY A 447 23.86 15.78 12.28
CA GLY A 447 22.59 16.49 12.46
C GLY A 447 21.38 15.73 11.91
N LYS A 448 21.48 14.40 11.79
CA LYS A 448 20.41 13.51 11.32
C LYS A 448 20.27 12.32 12.27
N PRO A 449 19.04 11.96 12.67
CA PRO A 449 18.80 10.82 13.53
C PRO A 449 18.93 9.50 12.79
N TYR A 450 19.72 8.57 13.34
CA TYR A 450 19.88 7.21 12.84
C TYR A 450 19.50 6.17 13.90
N LEU A 451 18.66 5.21 13.53
CA LEU A 451 18.38 4.03 14.34
C LEU A 451 19.56 3.05 14.23
N GLN A 452 20.11 2.68 15.38
CA GLN A 452 21.14 1.65 15.47
C GLN A 452 20.49 0.27 15.52
N VAL A 453 20.84 -0.65 14.62
CA VAL A 453 20.33 -2.03 14.62
C VAL A 453 21.52 -2.97 14.46
N GLU A 454 21.67 -3.91 15.40
CA GLU A 454 22.67 -4.97 15.31
C GLU A 454 22.09 -6.13 14.50
N GLN A 455 22.82 -6.57 13.49
CA GLN A 455 22.48 -7.71 12.66
C GLN A 455 23.61 -8.72 12.69
N VAL A 456 23.25 -9.99 12.91
CA VAL A 456 24.16 -11.12 12.78
C VAL A 456 24.02 -11.67 11.36
N LYS A 457 25.11 -11.62 10.60
CA LYS A 457 25.24 -12.33 9.33
C LYS A 457 25.32 -13.82 9.63
N ASN A 458 24.29 -14.55 9.27
CA ASN A 458 24.33 -16.00 9.26
C ASN A 458 24.75 -16.43 7.86
N ASP A 459 25.91 -17.07 7.74
CA ASP A 459 26.52 -17.45 6.44
C ASP A 459 25.63 -18.37 5.56
N LEU A 460 24.51 -18.87 6.11
CA LEU A 460 23.54 -19.72 5.41
C LEU A 460 22.46 -18.95 4.64
N SER A 461 22.11 -17.71 5.03
CA SER A 461 20.98 -16.97 4.41
C SER A 461 21.32 -16.29 3.09
N ASP A 462 22.59 -15.94 2.87
CA ASP A 462 23.01 -15.24 1.65
C ASP A 462 23.11 -16.21 0.45
N SER A 463 23.43 -17.49 0.70
CA SER A 463 23.49 -18.52 -0.36
C SER A 463 22.14 -18.92 -0.97
N MET A 464 21.01 -18.58 -0.33
CA MET A 464 19.66 -18.82 -0.86
C MET A 464 19.13 -17.62 -1.63
N ASN A 465 19.41 -16.38 -1.19
CA ASN A 465 18.97 -15.16 -1.89
C ASN A 465 19.74 -14.90 -3.20
N ASP A 466 20.98 -15.39 -3.31
CA ASP A 466 21.74 -15.30 -4.57
C ASP A 466 21.32 -16.36 -5.60
N LYS A 467 20.58 -17.42 -5.21
CA LYS A 467 20.09 -18.46 -6.13
C LYS A 467 18.68 -18.23 -6.65
N GLU A 468 17.83 -17.46 -5.95
CA GLU A 468 16.48 -17.12 -6.42
C GLU A 468 16.44 -15.91 -7.37
N ASN A 469 17.58 -15.25 -7.63
CA ASN A 469 17.68 -14.13 -8.58
C ASN A 469 18.26 -14.53 -9.96
N ASP A 470 18.58 -15.81 -10.17
CA ASP A 470 19.21 -16.32 -11.40
C ASP A 470 18.32 -17.29 -12.22
N ASP A 471 17.03 -17.46 -11.87
CA ASP A 471 16.06 -18.24 -12.68
C ASP A 471 14.89 -17.40 -13.21
#